data_AF-A0A7V9NKH1-F1
#
_entry.id   AF-A0A7V9NKH1-F1
#
_cell.length_a   1.000
_cell.length_b   1.000
_cell.length_c   1.000
_cell.angle_alpha   90.00
_cell.angle_beta   90.00
_cell.angle_gamma   90.00
#
_symmetry.space_group_name_H-M   'P 1'
#
loop_
_entity.id
_entity.type
_entity.pdbx_description
1 polymer ?
#
loop_
_entity_poly.entity_id
_entity_poly.type
_entity_poly.pdbx_seq_one_letter_code
_entity_poly.pdbx_strand_id
1 'polypeptide(L)'
;YFPLQVPATAYRGLDGPVDVIGVANVLVVHESMSDELAYDITRLLFEKREELAAIHPEARKLSLETATAGSPARFHPGAERFYREHGVWKD
;
A
#
# COMPACT_ATOMS: atom_id res chain seq x y z
N TYR A 1 -6.32 13.22 1.61
CA TYR A 1 -5.53 13.89 0.57
C TYR A 1 -4.25 14.44 1.18
N PHE A 2 -3.15 14.46 0.43
CA PHE A 2 -1.87 15.04 0.87
C PHE A 2 -1.20 15.78 -0.30
N PRO A 3 -0.36 16.81 -0.05
CA PRO A 3 0.41 17.43 -1.12
C PRO A 3 1.40 16.42 -1.69
N LEU A 4 1.50 16.37 -3.02
CA LEU A 4 2.46 15.52 -3.73
C LEU A 4 3.05 16.34 -4.88
N GLN A 5 4.31 16.08 -5.22
CA GLN A 5 4.96 16.69 -6.37
C GLN A 5 5.29 15.60 -7.39
N VAL A 6 4.78 15.76 -8.62
CA VAL A 6 5.18 14.92 -9.75
C VAL A 6 6.52 15.45 -10.25
N PRO A 7 7.61 14.65 -10.21
CA PRO A 7 8.92 15.13 -10.63
C PRO A 7 8.95 15.37 -12.15
N ALA A 8 9.79 16.31 -12.60
CA ALA A 8 9.97 16.61 -14.02
C ALA A 8 10.38 15.38 -14.85
N THR A 9 10.98 14.37 -14.22
CA THR A 9 11.39 13.11 -14.85
C THR A 9 10.25 12.12 -15.08
N ALA A 10 9.05 12.37 -14.55
CA ALA A 10 7.93 11.43 -14.64
C ALA A 10 7.39 11.28 -16.07
N TYR A 11 7.33 12.37 -16.82
CA TYR A 11 6.82 12.38 -18.19
C TYR A 11 7.73 13.21 -19.11
N ARG A 12 7.94 12.71 -20.34
CA ARG A 12 8.68 13.46 -21.35
C ARG A 12 7.94 14.75 -21.69
N GLY A 13 8.64 15.88 -21.62
CA GLY A 13 8.09 17.20 -21.99
C GLY A 13 7.57 18.02 -20.81
N LEU A 14 7.83 17.62 -19.57
CA LEU A 14 7.62 18.50 -18.42
C LEU A 14 8.75 19.54 -18.32
N ASP A 15 8.38 20.81 -18.21
CA ASP A 15 9.32 21.93 -18.02
C ASP A 15 9.84 22.05 -16.56
N GLY A 16 9.22 21.32 -15.63
CA GLY A 16 9.56 21.34 -14.21
C GLY A 16 8.68 20.40 -13.39
N PRO A 17 8.95 20.26 -12.08
CA PRO A 17 8.06 19.53 -11.19
C PRO A 17 6.68 20.20 -11.11
N VAL A 18 5.63 19.41 -10.91
CA VAL A 18 4.24 19.88 -10.84
C VAL A 18 3.63 19.49 -9.50
N ASP A 19 3.12 20.47 -8.77
CA ASP A 19 2.41 20.24 -7.52
C ASP A 19 1.00 19.72 -7.79
N VAL A 20 0.63 18.63 -7.10
CA VAL A 20 -0.65 17.93 -7.26
C VAL A 20 -1.21 17.52 -5.89
N ILE A 21 -2.47 17.09 -5.91
CA ILE A 21 -3.12 16.50 -4.74
C ILE A 21 -3.00 14.98 -4.85
N GLY A 22 -2.41 14.36 -3.84
CA GLY A 22 -2.25 12.91 -3.72
C GLY A 22 -3.34 12.24 -2.88
N VAL A 23 -3.62 10.98 -3.24
CA VAL A 23 -4.39 10.02 -2.42
C VAL A 23 -3.59 8.72 -2.30
N ALA A 24 -3.79 8.00 -1.20
CA ALA A 24 -3.20 6.68 -1.03
C ALA A 24 -4.00 5.66 -1.82
N ASN A 25 -3.30 4.75 -2.51
CA ASN A 25 -3.93 3.58 -3.11
C ASN A 25 -4.18 2.53 -2.02
N VAL A 26 -5.34 1.88 -2.10
CA VAL A 26 -5.73 0.79 -1.19
C VAL A 26 -6.04 -0.47 -2.00
N LEU A 27 -5.64 -1.64 -1.48
CA LEU A 27 -6.10 -2.92 -1.98
C LEU A 27 -7.34 -3.32 -1.19
N VAL A 28 -8.46 -3.49 -1.88
CA VAL A 28 -9.76 -3.76 -1.26
C VAL A 28 -10.21 -5.17 -1.63
N VAL A 29 -10.83 -5.84 -0.67
CA VAL A 29 -11.44 -7.17 -0.84
C VAL A 29 -12.88 -7.13 -0.35
N HIS A 30 -13.68 -8.11 -0.75
CA HIS A 30 -15.02 -8.28 -0.21
C HIS A 30 -14.94 -8.75 1.26
N GLU A 31 -15.90 -8.36 2.10
CA GLU A 31 -15.93 -8.72 3.53
C GLU A 31 -16.06 -10.24 3.77
N SER A 32 -16.57 -10.98 2.78
CA SER A 32 -16.73 -12.43 2.85
C SER A 32 -15.51 -13.22 2.37
N MET A 33 -14.40 -12.55 2.03
CA MET A 33 -13.15 -13.25 1.74
C MET A 33 -12.74 -14.06 2.99
N SER A 34 -12.17 -15.24 2.81
CA SER A 34 -11.71 -16.00 3.98
C SER A 34 -10.57 -15.25 4.67
N ASP A 35 -10.57 -15.27 6.00
CA ASP A 35 -9.50 -14.66 6.81
C ASP A 35 -8.12 -15.16 6.41
N GLU A 36 -8.02 -16.45 6.10
CA GLU A 36 -6.76 -17.06 5.69
C GLU A 36 -6.25 -16.53 4.36
N LEU A 37 -7.14 -16.39 3.36
CA LEU A 37 -6.73 -15.84 2.07
C LEU A 37 -6.32 -14.37 2.18
N ALA A 38 -7.05 -13.57 2.97
CA ALA A 38 -6.69 -12.17 3.20
C ALA A 38 -5.35 -12.03 3.95
N TYR A 39 -5.09 -12.91 4.93
CA TYR A 39 -3.81 -12.97 5.61
C TYR A 39 -2.68 -13.33 4.65
N ASP A 40 -2.83 -14.39 3.86
CA ASP A 40 -1.80 -14.86 2.92
C ASP A 40 -1.49 -13.83 1.84
N ILE A 41 -2.52 -13.19 1.27
CA ILE A 41 -2.32 -12.10 0.31
C ILE A 41 -1.52 -10.97 0.97
N THR A 42 -1.92 -10.54 2.16
CA THR A 42 -1.25 -9.45 2.88
C THR A 42 0.22 -9.81 3.16
N ARG A 43 0.47 -11.00 3.69
CA ARG A 43 1.81 -11.53 3.97
C ARG A 43 2.67 -11.57 2.71
N LEU A 44 2.15 -12.14 1.62
CA LEU A 44 2.88 -12.25 0.36
C LEU A 44 3.23 -10.88 -0.24
N LEU A 45 2.37 -9.85 -0.09
CA LEU A 45 2.69 -8.50 -0.57
C LEU A 45 3.99 -7.94 0.06
N PHE A 46 4.22 -8.22 1.35
CA PHE A 46 5.43 -7.76 2.04
C PHE A 46 6.61 -8.71 1.84
N GLU A 47 6.41 -10.03 1.95
CA GLU A 47 7.49 -11.01 1.77
C GLU A 47 8.05 -11.03 0.34
N LYS A 48 7.18 -10.81 -0.66
CA LYS A 48 7.52 -10.85 -2.08
C LYS A 48 7.71 -9.46 -2.69
N ARG A 49 7.93 -8.45 -1.85
CA ARG A 49 8.04 -7.04 -2.28
C ARG A 49 9.06 -6.84 -3.40
N GLU A 50 10.22 -7.49 -3.32
CA GLU A 50 11.27 -7.34 -4.36
C GLU A 50 10.87 -8.01 -5.68
N GLU A 51 10.18 -9.16 -5.63
CA GLU A 51 9.63 -9.81 -6.82
C GLU A 51 8.54 -8.93 -7.46
N LEU A 52 7.66 -8.32 -6.65
CA LEU A 52 6.67 -7.35 -7.12
C LEU A 52 7.33 -6.08 -7.68
N ALA A 53 8.41 -5.60 -7.06
CA ALA A 53 9.15 -4.42 -7.52
C ALA A 53 9.84 -4.62 -8.86
N ALA A 54 10.21 -5.86 -9.19
CA ALA A 54 10.73 -6.22 -10.50
C ALA A 54 9.65 -6.10 -11.60
N ILE A 55 8.37 -6.26 -11.26
CA ILE A 55 7.23 -6.08 -12.17
C ILE A 55 6.80 -4.61 -12.21
N HIS A 56 6.66 -3.97 -11.04
CA HIS A 56 6.24 -2.58 -10.93
C HIS A 56 7.03 -1.84 -9.82
N PRO A 57 7.84 -0.82 -10.15
CA PRO A 57 8.74 -0.16 -9.20
C PRO A 57 8.08 0.41 -7.94
N GLU A 58 6.80 0.84 -8.02
CA GLU A 58 6.07 1.37 -6.86
C GLU A 58 5.91 0.37 -5.71
N ALA A 59 6.00 -0.95 -5.98
CA ALA A 59 5.94 -1.96 -4.92
C ALA A 59 7.07 -1.80 -3.89
N ARG A 60 8.19 -1.16 -4.24
CA ARG A 60 9.27 -0.82 -3.29
C ARG A 60 8.80 0.08 -2.15
N LYS A 61 7.71 0.84 -2.35
CA LYS A 61 7.14 1.73 -1.35
C LYS A 61 6.20 1.03 -0.36
N LEU A 62 5.92 -0.27 -0.55
CA LEU A 62 5.21 -1.07 0.46
C LEU A 62 6.06 -1.12 1.75
N SER A 63 5.50 -0.58 2.83
CA SER A 63 6.12 -0.50 4.15
C SER A 63 5.11 -0.88 5.21
N LEU A 64 5.52 -1.72 6.16
CA LEU A 64 4.69 -2.07 7.32
C LEU A 64 4.41 -0.85 8.22
N GLU A 65 5.32 0.12 8.26
CA GLU A 65 5.19 1.34 9.09
C GLU A 65 3.98 2.19 8.69
N THR A 66 3.64 2.18 7.39
CA THR A 66 2.56 3.00 6.81
C THR A 66 1.34 2.18 6.42
N ALA A 67 1.43 0.85 6.43
CA ALA A 67 0.39 -0.06 5.90
C ALA A 67 -0.97 0.05 6.61
N THR A 68 -0.98 0.40 7.90
CA THR A 68 -2.20 0.51 8.71
C THR A 68 -2.76 1.93 8.76
N ALA A 69 -2.12 2.89 8.09
CA ALA A 69 -2.52 4.29 8.14
C ALA A 69 -3.51 4.66 7.01
N GLY A 70 -4.54 5.44 7.35
CA GLY A 70 -5.33 6.18 6.36
C GLY A 70 -6.33 5.34 5.55
N SER A 71 -6.70 4.14 6.00
CA SER A 71 -7.77 3.37 5.36
C SER A 71 -9.13 4.04 5.59
N PRO A 72 -9.94 4.28 4.54
CA PRO A 72 -11.30 4.80 4.68
C PRO A 72 -12.32 3.71 5.10
N ALA A 73 -11.91 2.44 5.09
CA ALA A 73 -12.73 1.29 5.46
C ALA A 73 -12.05 0.47 6.56
N ARG A 74 -12.83 -0.40 7.21
CA ARG A 74 -12.27 -1.36 8.18
C ARG A 74 -11.31 -2.31 7.47
N PHE A 75 -10.23 -2.69 8.14
CA PHE A 75 -9.35 -3.74 7.64
C PHE A 75 -10.06 -5.10 7.72
N HIS A 76 -9.71 -5.98 6.79
CA HIS A 76 -10.16 -7.37 6.83
C HIS A 76 -9.50 -8.09 8.03
N PRO A 77 -10.19 -8.97 8.79
CA PRO A 77 -9.63 -9.62 9.97
C PRO A 77 -8.31 -10.36 9.70
N GLY A 78 -8.21 -11.06 8.56
CA GLY A 78 -6.96 -11.66 8.10
C GLY A 78 -5.78 -10.68 7.93
N ALA A 79 -6.01 -9.49 7.36
CA ALA A 79 -4.97 -8.47 7.21
C ALA A 79 -4.61 -7.84 8.57
N GLU A 80 -5.61 -7.54 9.41
CA GLU A 80 -5.40 -7.05 10.78
C GLU A 80 -4.56 -8.04 11.60
N ARG A 81 -4.86 -9.34 11.54
CA ARG A 81 -4.08 -10.40 12.19
C ARG A 81 -2.61 -10.31 11.80
N PHE A 82 -2.32 -10.24 10.50
CA PHE A 82 -0.96 -10.07 10.00
C PHE A 82 -0.28 -8.81 10.58
N TYR A 83 -0.94 -7.66 10.56
CA TYR A 83 -0.35 -6.41 11.07
C TYR A 83 -0.13 -6.42 12.58
N ARG A 84 -1.01 -7.09 13.36
CA ARG A 84 -0.83 -7.27 14.81
C ARG A 84 0.38 -8.14 15.12
N GLU A 85 0.55 -9.26 14.42
CA GLU A 85 1.70 -10.15 14.58
C GLU A 85 3.03 -9.46 14.27
N HIS A 86 3.01 -8.48 13.37
CA HIS A 86 4.18 -7.69 12.99
C HIS A 86 4.34 -6.40 13.80
N GLY A 87 3.50 -6.18 14.82
CA GLY A 87 3.63 -5.04 15.74
C GLY A 87 3.34 -3.67 15.12
N VAL A 88 2.67 -3.62 13.96
CA VAL A 88 2.35 -2.35 13.25
C VAL A 88 0.87 -1.98 13.28
N TRP A 89 0.07 -2.77 13.98
CA TRP A 89 -1.33 -2.43 14.23
C TRP A 89 -1.45 -1.27 15.22
N LYS A 90 -2.28 -0.28 14.88
CA LYS A 90 -2.59 0.88 15.71
C LYS A 90 -4.10 0.84 15.95
N ASP A 91 -4.50 0.76 17.23
CA ASP A 91 -5.90 0.70 17.65
C ASP A 91 -6.67 1.99 17.32
#